data_AF-A0A258GWJ7-F1
#
_entry.id   AF-A0A258GWJ7-F1
#
_cell.length_a   1.000
_cell.length_b   1.000
_cell.length_c   1.000
_cell.angle_alpha   90.00
_cell.angle_beta   90.00
_cell.angle_gamma   90.00
#
_symmetry.space_group_name_H-M   'P 1'
#
loop_
_entity.id
_entity.type
_entity.pdbx_description
1 polymer ?
#
loop_
_entity_poly.entity_id
_entity_poly.type
_entity_poly.pdbx_seq_one_letter_code
_entity_poly.pdbx_strand_id
1 'polypeptide(L)' 'MTTYEQLARRYCALLGEDADERINGVPVWRVALADLEAAMNALDTFGLDVRTTFHEISEAAETPRPKGFTLRRVA' A
#
# COMPACT_ATOMS: atom_id res chain seq x y z
N MET A 1 0.09 -7.77 8.49
CA MET A 1 -0.36 -6.49 7.89
C MET A 1 -0.93 -6.82 6.53
N THR A 2 -2.23 -6.60 6.32
CA THR A 2 -2.87 -6.93 5.03
C THR A 2 -2.35 -6.00 3.93
N THR A 3 -2.47 -6.41 2.67
CA THR A 3 -2.07 -5.58 1.52
C THR A 3 -2.79 -4.23 1.50
N TYR A 4 -4.08 -4.21 1.83
CA TYR A 4 -4.88 -2.99 1.94
C TYR A 4 -4.41 -2.08 3.07
N GLU A 5 -4.02 -2.63 4.22
CA GLU A 5 -3.42 -1.82 5.30
C GLU A 5 -2.09 -1.19 4.84
N GLN A 6 -1.24 -1.92 4.11
CA GLN A 6 0.00 -1.37 3.57
C GLN A 6 -0.26 -0.25 2.56
N LEU A 7 -1.25 -0.41 1.67
CA LEU A 7 -1.65 0.62 0.73
C LEU A 7 -2.14 1.88 1.45
N ALA A 8 -3.04 1.73 2.43
CA ALA A 8 -3.57 2.84 3.19
C ALA A 8 -2.49 3.59 3.98
N ARG A 9 -1.57 2.86 4.63
CA ARG A 9 -0.42 3.47 5.32
C ARG A 9 0.50 4.25 4.37
N ARG A 10 0.72 3.75 3.14
CA ARG A 10 1.47 4.48 2.11
C ARG A 10 0.73 5.72 1.62
N TYR A 11 -0.59 5.66 1.53
CA TYR A 11 -1.42 6.82 1.19
C TYR A 11 -1.35 7.91 2.28
N CYS A 12 -1.42 7.54 3.57
CA CYS A 12 -1.16 8.49 4.67
C CYS A 12 0.21 9.15 4.54
N ALA A 13 1.26 8.36 4.28
CA ALA A 13 2.61 8.90 4.10
C ALA A 13 2.72 9.85 2.89
N LEU A 14 1.98 9.59 1.80
CA LEU A 14 1.89 10.48 0.65
C LEU A 14 1.25 11.84 1.01
N LEU A 15 0.25 11.83 1.90
CA LEU A 15 -0.42 13.03 2.40
C LEU A 15 0.36 13.76 3.50
N GLY A 16 1.44 13.15 4.03
CA GLY A 16 2.18 13.66 5.17
C GLY A 16 1.49 13.43 6.52
N GLU A 17 0.54 12.49 6.58
CA GLU A 17 -0.22 12.14 7.77
C GLU A 17 0.42 10.97 8.53
N ASP A 18 0.27 10.97 9.86
CA ASP A 18 0.63 9.82 10.69
C ASP A 18 -0.49 8.77 10.63
N ALA A 19 -0.18 7.61 10.03
CA ALA A 19 -1.12 6.51 9.87
C ALA A 19 -1.67 5.95 11.20
N ASP A 20 -0.92 6.08 12.29
CA ASP A 20 -1.31 5.58 13.61
C ASP A 20 -1.95 6.65 14.50
N GLU A 21 -1.97 7.92 14.06
CA GLU A 21 -2.80 8.97 14.67
C GLU A 21 -4.26 8.52 14.71
N ARG A 22 -5.01 8.95 15.74
CA ARG A 22 -6.39 8.51 15.95
C ARG A 22 -7.38 9.65 15.87
N ILE A 23 -8.34 9.52 14.96
CA ILE A 23 -9.51 10.39 14.85
C ILE A 23 -10.70 9.63 15.44
N ASN A 24 -11.33 10.16 16.49
CA ASN A 24 -12.44 9.50 17.20
C ASN A 24 -12.11 8.06 17.64
N GLY A 25 -10.86 7.80 18.02
CA GLY A 25 -10.39 6.48 18.45
C GLY A 25 -10.05 5.50 17.32
N VAL A 26 -10.27 5.87 16.06
CA VAL A 26 -9.97 5.09 14.86
C VAL A 26 -8.63 5.56 14.27
N PRO A 27 -7.69 4.65 13.94
CA PRO A 27 -6.42 5.05 13.31
C PRO A 27 -6.66 5.63 11.91
N VAL A 28 -5.91 6.66 11.54
CA VAL A 28 -6.04 7.40 10.27
C VAL A 28 -5.94 6.46 9.06
N TRP A 29 -5.10 5.41 9.09
CA TRP A 29 -5.02 4.47 7.97
C TRP A 29 -6.37 3.79 7.64
N ARG A 30 -7.26 3.61 8.61
CA ARG A 30 -8.61 3.06 8.34
C ARG A 30 -9.52 4.07 7.66
N VAL A 31 -9.33 5.35 7.94
CA VAL A 31 -10.05 6.44 7.26
C VAL A 31 -9.55 6.55 5.82
N ALA A 32 -8.23 6.59 5.64
CA ALA A 32 -7.56 6.55 4.34
C ALA A 32 -7.99 5.36 3.47
N LEU A 33 -8.27 4.19 4.07
CA LEU A 33 -8.77 3.05 3.31
C LEU A 33 -10.14 3.33 2.68
N ALA A 34 -11.03 4.06 3.34
CA ALA A 34 -12.33 4.42 2.79
C ALA A 34 -12.19 5.36 1.57
N ASP A 35 -11.25 6.31 1.62
CA ASP A 35 -10.94 7.18 0.48
C ASP A 35 -10.39 6.38 -0.71
N LEU A 36 -9.49 5.44 -0.45
CA LEU A 36 -8.96 4.54 -1.47
C LEU A 36 -10.04 3.66 -2.08
N GLU A 37 -10.96 3.14 -1.28
CA GLU A 37 -12.11 2.38 -1.79
C GLU A 37 -13.02 3.24 -2.68
N ALA A 38 -13.29 4.50 -2.28
CA ALA A 38 -14.05 5.44 -3.09
C ALA A 38 -13.34 5.74 -4.42
N ALA A 39 -12.03 5.93 -4.40
CA ALA A 39 -11.22 6.13 -5.60
C ALA A 39 -11.25 4.92 -6.53
N MET A 40 -11.12 3.69 -5.99
CA MET A 40 -11.22 2.46 -6.78
C MET A 40 -12.60 2.34 -7.45
N ASN A 41 -13.68 2.58 -6.71
CA ASN A 41 -15.04 2.55 -7.25
C ASN A 41 -15.27 3.61 -8.34
N ALA A 42 -14.63 4.78 -8.21
CA ALA A 42 -14.69 5.81 -9.25
C ALA A 42 -13.98 5.36 -10.53
N LEU A 43 -12.83 4.69 -10.40
CA LEU A 43 -12.08 4.15 -11.54
C LEU A 43 -12.83 2.99 -12.23
N ASP A 44 -13.57 2.17 -11.47
CA ASP A 44 -14.44 1.13 -12.02
C ASP A 44 -15.51 1.71 -12.97
N THR A 45 -15.97 2.94 -12.73
CA THR A 45 -16.92 3.65 -13.63
C THR A 45 -16.32 3.91 -15.01
N PHE A 46 -14.99 3.99 -15.11
CA PHE A 46 -14.26 4.12 -16.38
C PHE A 46 -13.80 2.78 -16.96
N GLY A 47 -14.23 1.66 -16.38
CA GLY A 47 -13.87 0.31 -16.82
C GLY A 47 -12.43 -0.09 -16.48
N LEU A 48 -11.80 0.58 -15.51
CA LEU A 48 -10.45 0.27 -15.06
C LEU A 48 -10.51 -0.71 -13.88
N ASP A 49 -10.14 -1.98 -14.09
CA ASP A 49 -10.06 -2.99 -13.02
C ASP A 49 -8.79 -2.82 -12.17
N VAL A 50 -8.84 -1.82 -11.29
CA VAL A 50 -7.73 -1.48 -10.39
C VAL A 50 -7.58 -2.47 -9.24
N ARG A 51 -8.63 -3.20 -8.85
CA ARG A 51 -8.57 -4.17 -7.74
C ARG A 51 -7.79 -5.41 -8.15
N THR A 52 -8.08 -5.99 -9.31
CA THR A 52 -7.32 -7.13 -9.84
C THR A 52 -5.86 -6.74 -10.06
N THR A 53 -5.64 -5.60 -10.72
CA THR A 53 -4.28 -5.06 -10.95
C THR A 53 -3.52 -4.88 -9.63
N PHE A 54 -4.15 -4.31 -8.60
CA PHE A 54 -3.53 -4.14 -7.29
C PHE A 54 -3.16 -5.48 -6.63
N HIS A 55 -4.04 -6.47 -6.70
CA HIS A 55 -3.78 -7.81 -6.16
C HIS A 55 -2.61 -8.49 -6.88
N GLU A 56 -2.57 -8.46 -8.21
CA GLU A 56 -1.48 -9.03 -9.01
C GLU A 56 -0.12 -8.39 -8.68
N ILE A 57 -0.06 -7.06 -8.57
CA ILE A 57 1.17 -6.34 -8.20
C ILE A 57 1.62 -6.73 -6.80
N SER A 58 0.67 -6.89 -5.88
CA SER A 58 0.94 -7.18 -4.49
C SER A 58 1.47 -8.59 -4.29
N GLU A 59 0.91 -9.57 -5.01
CA GLU A 59 1.39 -10.95 -5.02
C GLU A 59 2.77 -11.06 -5.69
N ALA A 60 3.00 -10.33 -6.78
CA ALA A 60 4.30 -10.29 -7.46
C ALA A 60 5.41 -9.71 -6.57
N ALA A 61 5.08 -8.73 -5.72
CA ALA A 61 6.03 -8.10 -4.80
C ALA A 61 6.52 -9.02 -3.65
N GLU A 62 5.87 -10.17 -3.41
CA GLU A 62 6.32 -11.16 -2.41
C GLU A 62 7.45 -12.07 -2.92
N THR A 63 7.87 -11.94 -4.18
CA THR A 63 8.99 -12.71 -4.75
C THR A 63 10.32 -12.32 -4.06
N PRO A 64 11.09 -13.28 -3.52
CA PRO A 64 12.04 -13.01 -2.43
C PRO A 64 13.26 -12.20 -2.85
N ARG A 65 13.71 -11.33 -1.94
CA ARG A 65 14.99 -10.59 -2.02
C ARG A 65 16.14 -11.55 -2.38
N PRO A 66 17.01 -11.24 -3.36
CA PRO A 66 18.21 -12.03 -3.58
C PRO A 66 19.09 -11.97 -2.31
N LYS A 67 19.29 -13.13 -1.68
CA LYS A 67 20.23 -13.31 -0.58
C LYS A 67 21.66 -13.15 -1.12
N GLY A 68 22.39 -12.19 -0.57
CA GLY A 68 23.86 -12.18 -0.61
C GLY A 68 24.47 -11.33 -1.73
N PHE A 69 24.67 -10.04 -1.46
CA PHE A 69 25.77 -9.29 -2.06
C PHE A 69 26.90 -9.25 -1.04
N THR A 70 27.85 -10.19 -1.12
CA THR A 70 29.13 -10.06 -0.44
C THR A 70 29.98 -9.05 -1.22
N LEU A 71 30.13 -7.85 -0.68
CA LEU A 71 31.11 -6.89 -1.19
C LEU A 71 32.51 -7.47 -0.93
N ARG A 72 33.15 -7.99 -1.97
CA ARG A 72 34.56 -8.39 -1.94
C ARG A 72 35.40 -7.12 -1.81
N ARG A 73 35.95 -6.85 -0.62
CA ARG A 73 37.02 -5.84 -0.46
C ARG A 73 38.26 -6.33 -1.21
N VAL A 74 38.77 -5.49 -2.12
CA VAL A 74 40.10 -5.65 -2.71
C VAL A 74 41.09 -5.00 -1.75
N ALA A 75 42.12 -5.76 -1.38
CA ALA A 75 43.23 -5.34 -0.52
C ALA A 75 44.26 -4.51 -1.29
#